data_AF-A0A2V3UZW6-F1
#
_entry.id   AF-A0A2V3UZW6-F1
#
_cell.length_a   1.000
_cell.length_b   1.000
_cell.length_c   1.000
_cell.angle_alpha   90.00
_cell.angle_beta   90.00
_cell.angle_gamma   90.00
#
_symmetry.space_group_name_H-M   'P 1'
#
loop_
_entity.id
_entity.type
_entity.pdbx_description
1 polymer ?
#
loop_
_entity_poly.entity_id
_entity_poly.type
_entity_poly.pdbx_seq_one_letter_code
_entity_poly.pdbx_strand_id
1 'polypeptide(L)'
;MQHSRWMTAGLRALLLANVLIVTACAPESQPPLTVADTGATAKGDLRVPTDYRDTYQYLGTWAVADEKVAGSKEMHIVYASPGAAAGHRANGKFADGTTLVKEVFEATTGPMTTGTVSHTKTLKGWFVMVKDSKNSHPDNKLWGDGWGWAWFDQGAPTKTTSTDYKVDCLTCHEPAKATDWTYVDGYPVLKK
;
A
#
# COMPACT_ATOMS: atom_id res chain seq x y z
N MET A 1 -66.35 17.08 -68.59
CA MET A 1 -66.94 18.10 -67.69
C MET A 1 -66.32 17.85 -66.31
N GLN A 2 -65.29 18.59 -65.88
CA GLN A 2 -65.39 19.88 -65.14
C GLN A 2 -66.38 19.72 -63.96
N HIS A 3 -66.02 19.82 -62.68
CA HIS A 3 -65.14 20.80 -62.03
C HIS A 3 -64.50 20.27 -60.72
N SER A 4 -63.33 20.83 -60.44
CA SER A 4 -62.61 20.90 -59.18
C SER A 4 -63.45 21.47 -58.02
N ARG A 5 -63.33 20.88 -56.81
CA ARG A 5 -63.47 21.60 -55.54
C ARG A 5 -62.40 21.13 -54.56
N TRP A 6 -61.57 22.10 -54.17
CA TRP A 6 -60.59 22.01 -53.10
C TRP A 6 -61.29 22.12 -51.75
N MET A 7 -60.84 21.35 -50.76
CA MET A 7 -61.08 21.68 -49.34
C MET A 7 -60.02 21.02 -48.45
N THR A 8 -59.04 21.85 -48.08
CA THR A 8 -58.37 21.97 -46.78
C THR A 8 -57.94 20.72 -46.03
N ALA A 9 -56.63 20.53 -46.00
CA ALA A 9 -55.88 19.66 -45.11
C ALA A 9 -56.06 20.05 -43.63
N GLY A 10 -56.38 19.07 -42.79
CA GLY A 10 -56.26 19.14 -41.33
C GLY A 10 -55.26 18.09 -40.87
N LEU A 11 -53.97 18.41 -40.90
CA LEU A 11 -52.92 17.52 -40.40
C LEU A 11 -52.91 17.60 -38.86
N ARG A 12 -53.51 16.62 -38.20
CA ARG A 12 -53.35 16.43 -36.75
C ARG A 12 -51.93 15.92 -36.48
N ALA A 13 -51.03 16.83 -36.11
CA ALA A 13 -49.71 16.46 -35.60
C ALA A 13 -49.88 15.77 -34.23
N LEU A 14 -49.73 14.44 -34.19
CA LEU A 14 -49.47 13.73 -32.94
C LEU A 14 -48.03 14.03 -32.52
N LEU A 15 -47.87 14.86 -31.49
CA LEU A 15 -46.60 15.01 -30.77
C LEU A 15 -46.38 13.76 -29.91
N LEU A 16 -45.61 12.80 -30.43
CA LEU A 16 -45.02 11.72 -29.63
C LEU A 16 -43.86 12.31 -28.84
N ALA A 17 -44.09 12.65 -27.57
CA ALA A 17 -43.03 13.03 -26.64
C ALA A 17 -42.19 11.78 -26.31
N ASN A 18 -41.01 11.66 -26.95
CA ASN A 18 -39.99 10.70 -26.53
C ASN A 18 -39.42 11.16 -25.18
N VAL A 19 -39.94 10.58 -24.10
CA VAL A 19 -39.35 10.73 -22.76
C VAL A 19 -38.11 9.85 -22.70
N LEU A 20 -36.95 10.43 -22.93
CA LEU A 20 -35.66 9.83 -22.58
C LEU A 20 -35.57 9.79 -21.06
N ILE A 21 -35.80 8.62 -20.47
CA ILE A 21 -35.48 8.36 -19.06
C ILE A 21 -33.96 8.30 -18.97
N VAL A 22 -33.34 9.42 -18.63
CA VAL A 22 -31.95 9.45 -18.20
C VAL A 22 -31.93 8.86 -16.79
N THR A 23 -31.68 7.56 -16.69
CA THR A 23 -31.38 6.93 -15.41
C THR A 23 -30.07 7.52 -14.92
N ALA A 24 -30.15 8.52 -14.04
CA ALA A 24 -28.99 9.02 -13.34
C ALA A 24 -28.43 7.87 -12.52
N CYS A 25 -27.26 7.34 -12.90
CA CYS A 25 -26.48 6.50 -12.02
C CYS A 25 -26.20 7.34 -10.77
N ALA A 26 -26.88 7.01 -9.67
CA ALA A 26 -26.50 7.55 -8.37
C ALA A 26 -25.03 7.16 -8.14
N PRO A 27 -24.15 8.10 -7.76
CA PRO A 27 -22.80 7.73 -7.37
C PRO A 27 -22.91 6.72 -6.24
N GLU A 28 -22.33 5.53 -6.44
CA GLU A 28 -22.19 4.53 -5.40
C GLU A 28 -21.48 5.20 -4.23
N SER A 29 -22.16 5.28 -3.09
CA SER A 29 -21.60 5.84 -1.87
C SER A 29 -20.43 4.94 -1.48
N GLN A 30 -19.21 5.37 -1.79
CA GLN A 30 -18.02 4.71 -1.27
C GLN A 30 -18.17 4.68 0.26
N PRO A 31 -18.00 3.50 0.90
CA PRO A 31 -17.97 3.45 2.35
C PRO A 31 -16.96 4.50 2.84
N PRO A 32 -17.23 5.20 3.94
CA PRO A 32 -16.30 6.19 4.46
C PRO A 32 -14.93 5.54 4.55
N LEU A 33 -13.92 6.17 3.91
CA LEU A 33 -12.54 5.72 4.00
C LEU A 33 -12.24 5.59 5.49
N THR A 34 -12.16 4.36 5.98
CA THR A 34 -11.62 4.10 7.30
C THR A 34 -10.24 4.73 7.29
N VAL A 35 -9.99 5.69 8.18
CA VAL A 35 -8.67 6.30 8.31
C VAL A 35 -7.72 5.14 8.56
N ALA A 36 -6.85 4.87 7.58
CA ALA A 36 -5.95 3.74 7.67
C ALA A 36 -5.09 3.90 8.91
N ASP A 37 -5.03 2.84 9.69
CA ASP A 37 -4.24 2.80 10.90
C ASP A 37 -2.77 3.05 10.57
N THR A 38 -2.14 4.02 11.23
CA THR A 38 -0.74 4.41 10.94
C THR A 38 0.28 3.52 11.63
N GLY A 39 -0.12 2.70 12.62
CA GLY A 39 0.82 1.90 13.42
C GLY A 39 1.66 2.69 14.42
N ALA A 40 1.37 3.97 14.64
CA ALA A 40 2.01 4.79 15.68
C ALA A 40 0.97 5.53 16.53
N THR A 41 1.14 5.50 17.85
CA THR A 41 0.34 6.34 18.76
C THR A 41 0.87 7.78 18.77
N ALA A 42 0.08 8.73 19.26
CA ALA A 42 0.53 10.11 19.46
C ALA A 42 1.71 10.25 20.43
N LYS A 43 1.98 9.24 21.26
CA LYS A 43 3.14 9.19 22.16
C LYS A 43 4.40 8.61 21.50
N GLY A 44 4.27 8.07 20.28
CA GLY A 44 5.35 7.43 19.55
C GLY A 44 5.49 5.93 19.84
N ASP A 45 4.47 5.29 20.43
CA ASP A 45 4.46 3.84 20.56
C ASP A 45 4.18 3.22 19.20
N LEU A 46 5.09 2.38 18.71
CA LEU A 46 4.98 1.69 17.44
C LEU A 46 4.29 0.33 17.60
N ARG A 47 3.54 -0.07 16.58
CA ARG A 47 2.90 -1.39 16.45
C ARG A 47 2.68 -1.73 14.98
N VAL A 48 2.42 -3.00 14.70
CA VAL A 48 1.89 -3.40 13.39
C VAL A 48 0.49 -2.77 13.24
N PRO A 49 0.22 -2.01 12.17
CA PRO A 49 -1.13 -1.48 11.92
C PRO A 49 -2.14 -2.61 11.78
N THR A 50 -3.39 -2.42 12.19
CA THR A 50 -4.45 -3.41 11.94
C THR A 50 -4.88 -3.32 10.48
N ASP A 51 -5.35 -4.44 9.91
CA ASP A 51 -5.94 -4.51 8.58
C ASP A 51 -5.06 -3.94 7.44
N TYR A 52 -3.74 -3.81 7.64
CA TYR A 52 -2.83 -3.26 6.64
C TYR A 52 -2.83 -4.09 5.35
N ARG A 53 -3.05 -5.41 5.41
CA ARG A 53 -3.14 -6.21 4.19
C ARG A 53 -4.33 -5.83 3.29
N ASP A 54 -5.39 -5.29 3.88
CA ASP A 54 -6.60 -4.86 3.16
C ASP A 54 -6.57 -3.37 2.82
N THR A 55 -5.90 -2.57 3.64
CA THR A 55 -5.92 -1.10 3.54
C THR A 55 -4.65 -0.52 2.95
N TYR A 56 -3.50 -1.19 3.05
CA TYR A 56 -2.23 -0.70 2.53
C TYR A 56 -2.01 -1.22 1.12
N GLN A 57 -1.27 -0.42 0.34
CA GLN A 57 -0.84 -0.83 -0.99
C GLN A 57 0.38 -1.75 -0.88
N TYR A 58 0.30 -2.92 -1.51
CA TYR A 58 1.48 -3.76 -1.74
C TYR A 58 2.51 -3.02 -2.61
N LEU A 59 3.76 -2.94 -2.12
CA LEU A 59 4.86 -2.30 -2.83
C LEU A 59 5.69 -3.28 -3.66
N GLY A 60 5.97 -4.45 -3.10
CA GLY A 60 6.85 -5.44 -3.72
C GLY A 60 7.29 -6.52 -2.74
N THR A 61 7.94 -7.54 -3.27
CA THR A 61 8.47 -8.67 -2.52
C THR A 61 9.95 -8.85 -2.81
N TRP A 62 10.76 -8.95 -1.77
CA TRP A 62 12.14 -9.36 -1.87
C TRP A 62 12.26 -10.86 -1.59
N ALA A 63 13.08 -11.53 -2.38
CA ALA A 63 13.40 -12.94 -2.18
C ALA A 63 14.86 -13.03 -1.76
N VAL A 64 15.11 -13.47 -0.52
CA VAL A 64 16.49 -13.61 -0.01
C VAL A 64 16.97 -15.00 -0.39
N ALA A 65 17.98 -15.07 -1.25
CA ALA A 65 18.54 -16.33 -1.73
C ALA A 65 19.03 -17.22 -0.57
N ASP A 66 18.84 -18.51 -0.73
CA ASP A 66 19.61 -19.49 0.02
C ASP A 66 20.98 -19.67 -0.64
N GLU A 67 22.06 -19.67 0.14
CA GLU A 67 23.44 -19.73 -0.37
C GLU A 67 23.89 -21.18 -0.66
N LYS A 68 23.14 -22.18 -0.18
CA LYS A 68 23.53 -23.59 -0.23
C LYS A 68 22.60 -24.42 -1.11
N VAL A 69 21.33 -24.04 -1.21
CA VAL A 69 20.33 -24.74 -2.03
C VAL A 69 19.63 -23.80 -3.00
N ALA A 70 19.07 -24.36 -4.08
CA ALA A 70 18.30 -23.57 -5.02
C ALA A 70 17.06 -22.96 -4.34
N GLY A 71 16.79 -21.69 -4.62
CA GLY A 71 15.62 -20.95 -4.14
C GLY A 71 15.95 -19.90 -3.07
N SER A 72 14.93 -19.51 -2.33
CA SER A 72 15.01 -18.51 -1.27
C SER A 72 14.94 -19.14 0.10
N LYS A 73 15.69 -18.57 1.05
CA LYS A 73 15.56 -18.87 2.50
C LYS A 73 14.50 -18.01 3.17
N GLU A 74 14.27 -16.79 2.67
CA GLU A 74 13.23 -15.89 3.16
C GLU A 74 12.55 -15.14 2.01
N MET A 75 11.32 -14.70 2.27
CA MET A 75 10.58 -13.77 1.43
C MET A 75 10.09 -12.60 2.26
N HIS A 76 10.35 -11.37 1.81
CA HIS A 76 9.98 -10.15 2.51
C HIS A 76 8.92 -9.41 1.72
N ILE A 77 7.70 -9.32 2.23
CA ILE A 77 6.56 -8.71 1.56
C ILE A 77 6.36 -7.32 2.14
N VAL A 78 6.33 -6.29 1.31
CA VAL A 78 6.30 -4.90 1.78
C VAL A 78 5.02 -4.21 1.34
N TYR A 79 4.38 -3.53 2.29
CA TYR A 79 3.18 -2.72 2.09
C TYR A 79 3.45 -1.28 2.54
N ALA A 80 2.72 -0.33 1.98
CA ALA A 80 2.77 1.07 2.38
C ALA A 80 1.38 1.66 2.56
N SER A 81 1.26 2.56 3.52
CA SER A 81 0.01 3.26 3.84
C SER A 81 -0.59 3.91 2.59
N PRO A 82 -1.93 4.08 2.53
CA PRO A 82 -2.60 4.69 1.39
C PRO A 82 -1.94 6.00 0.92
N GLY A 83 -1.84 6.14 -0.41
CA GLY A 83 -1.25 7.34 -1.03
C GLY A 83 0.28 7.40 -1.03
N ALA A 84 0.97 6.57 -0.24
CA ALA A 84 2.44 6.60 -0.14
C ALA A 84 3.14 6.43 -1.49
N ALA A 85 2.73 5.43 -2.28
CA ALA A 85 3.34 5.19 -3.59
C ALA A 85 3.06 6.31 -4.58
N ALA A 86 1.84 6.86 -4.59
CA ALA A 86 1.48 7.98 -5.45
C ALA A 86 2.26 9.25 -5.09
N GLY A 87 2.36 9.56 -3.80
CA GLY A 87 3.18 10.65 -3.29
C GLY A 87 4.64 10.49 -3.69
N HIS A 88 5.22 9.31 -3.43
CA HIS A 88 6.60 9.01 -3.77
C HIS A 88 6.87 9.10 -5.27
N ARG A 89 5.97 8.62 -6.13
CA ARG A 89 6.11 8.81 -7.59
C ARG A 89 6.12 10.30 -7.96
N ALA A 90 5.33 11.13 -7.31
CA ALA A 90 5.26 12.56 -7.62
C ALA A 90 6.54 13.31 -7.21
N ASN A 91 7.07 13.06 -6.02
CA ASN A 91 8.10 13.90 -5.39
C ASN A 91 9.42 13.18 -5.05
N GLY A 92 9.50 11.86 -5.27
CA GLY A 92 10.66 11.02 -4.96
C GLY A 92 10.88 10.74 -3.48
N LYS A 93 9.89 10.99 -2.60
CA LYS A 93 10.01 10.85 -1.14
C LYS A 93 8.72 10.33 -0.52
N PHE A 94 8.84 9.61 0.60
CA PHE A 94 7.69 9.32 1.44
C PHE A 94 7.29 10.56 2.26
N ALA A 95 5.99 10.84 2.34
CA ALA A 95 5.47 11.95 3.13
C ALA A 95 5.46 11.60 4.62
N ASP A 96 5.56 12.61 5.50
CA ASP A 96 5.37 12.42 6.95
C ASP A 96 4.07 11.66 7.24
N GLY A 97 4.12 10.73 8.20
CA GLY A 97 3.02 9.83 8.52
C GLY A 97 2.89 8.61 7.60
N THR A 98 3.71 8.50 6.54
CA THR A 98 3.77 7.27 5.73
C THR A 98 4.25 6.11 6.58
N THR A 99 3.54 4.99 6.52
CA THR A 99 3.96 3.77 7.21
C THR A 99 4.32 2.69 6.20
N LEU A 100 5.48 2.07 6.40
CA LEU A 100 5.91 0.87 5.69
C LEU A 100 5.81 -0.33 6.62
N VAL A 101 5.18 -1.40 6.14
CA VAL A 101 5.10 -2.69 6.85
C VAL A 101 5.79 -3.73 5.99
N LYS A 102 6.91 -4.26 6.49
CA LYS A 102 7.63 -5.37 5.87
C LYS A 102 7.39 -6.63 6.68
N GLU A 103 6.66 -7.57 6.09
CA GLU A 103 6.55 -8.93 6.61
C GLU A 103 7.80 -9.72 6.25
N VAL A 104 8.31 -10.53 7.17
CA VAL A 104 9.44 -11.44 6.90
C VAL A 104 8.97 -12.86 7.11
N PHE A 105 8.98 -13.64 6.03
CA PHE A 105 8.64 -15.06 6.04
C PHE A 105 9.89 -15.91 5.86
N GLU A 106 9.94 -17.06 6.54
CA GLU A 106 10.66 -18.22 6.04
C GLU A 106 10.07 -18.63 4.69
N ALA A 107 10.93 -19.02 3.76
CA ALA A 107 10.51 -19.54 2.47
C ALA A 107 10.63 -21.07 2.41
N THR A 108 9.82 -21.69 1.56
CA THR A 108 10.01 -23.08 1.15
C THR A 108 10.11 -23.15 -0.36
N THR A 109 10.91 -24.09 -0.87
CA THR A 109 11.21 -24.22 -2.29
C THR A 109 10.93 -25.64 -2.75
N GLY A 110 10.27 -25.78 -3.90
CA GLY A 110 9.97 -27.08 -4.48
C GLY A 110 9.60 -27.00 -5.97
N PRO A 111 9.46 -28.16 -6.64
CA PRO A 111 9.02 -28.21 -8.03
C PRO A 111 7.54 -27.85 -8.15
N MET A 112 7.23 -27.01 -9.14
CA MET A 112 5.90 -26.64 -9.60
C MET A 112 5.83 -26.82 -11.13
N THR A 113 4.65 -26.74 -11.73
CA THR A 113 4.49 -26.82 -13.20
C THR A 113 5.22 -25.70 -13.96
N THR A 114 5.53 -24.59 -13.27
CA THR A 114 6.29 -23.45 -13.79
C THR A 114 7.80 -23.52 -13.52
N GLY A 115 8.29 -24.58 -12.86
CA GLY A 115 9.70 -24.78 -12.51
C GLY A 115 9.95 -24.91 -11.00
N THR A 116 11.20 -24.75 -10.57
CA THR A 116 11.54 -24.68 -9.14
C THR A 116 11.13 -23.32 -8.58
N VAL A 117 10.22 -23.31 -7.62
CA VAL A 117 9.59 -22.09 -7.10
C VAL A 117 9.74 -22.02 -5.59
N SER A 118 10.04 -20.83 -5.09
CA SER A 118 9.98 -20.49 -3.68
C SER A 118 8.67 -19.76 -3.35
N HIS A 119 8.07 -20.06 -2.21
CA HIS A 119 6.93 -19.33 -1.67
C HIS A 119 7.02 -19.19 -0.16
N THR A 120 6.22 -18.28 0.41
CA THR A 120 6.15 -18.07 1.85
C THR A 120 5.70 -19.33 2.59
N LYS A 121 6.30 -19.60 3.75
CA LYS A 121 5.93 -20.70 4.65
C LYS A 121 5.49 -20.20 6.01
N THR A 122 6.43 -19.71 6.82
CA THR A 122 6.19 -19.32 8.21
C THR A 122 6.49 -17.84 8.37
N LEU A 123 5.56 -17.07 8.92
CA LEU A 123 5.81 -15.67 9.25
C LEU A 123 6.75 -15.61 10.48
N LYS A 124 7.86 -14.89 10.35
CA LYS A 124 8.79 -14.63 11.47
C LYS A 124 8.37 -13.39 12.26
N GLY A 125 7.93 -12.35 11.55
CA GLY A 125 7.55 -11.09 12.16
C GLY A 125 7.42 -9.95 11.15
N TRP A 126 7.37 -8.74 11.69
CA TRP A 126 7.23 -7.51 10.92
C TRP A 126 8.31 -6.52 11.29
N PHE A 127 8.80 -5.83 10.28
CA PHE A 127 9.50 -4.57 10.45
C PHE A 127 8.58 -3.43 10.04
N VAL A 128 8.37 -2.48 10.93
CA VAL A 128 7.53 -1.30 10.70
C VAL A 128 8.38 -0.06 10.72
N MET A 129 8.21 0.79 9.71
CA MET A 129 8.78 2.12 9.66
C MET A 129 7.70 3.19 9.51
N VAL A 130 7.78 4.29 10.26
CA VAL A 130 6.81 5.41 10.17
C VAL A 130 7.55 6.71 9.91
N LYS A 131 7.23 7.40 8.80
CA LYS A 131 7.95 8.61 8.38
C LYS A 131 7.65 9.75 9.35
N ASP A 132 8.71 10.36 9.87
CA ASP A 132 8.63 11.54 10.73
C ASP A 132 9.89 12.40 10.54
N SER A 133 9.87 13.26 9.51
CA SER A 133 10.98 14.17 9.23
C SER A 133 11.19 15.24 10.30
N LYS A 134 10.21 15.44 11.19
CA LYS A 134 10.23 16.46 12.24
C LYS A 134 10.82 15.96 13.55
N ASN A 135 11.04 14.65 13.67
CA ASN A 135 11.54 14.00 14.88
C ASN A 135 10.67 14.39 16.10
N SER A 136 9.37 14.16 16.01
CA SER A 136 8.39 14.51 17.05
C SER A 136 8.52 13.70 18.33
N HIS A 137 9.39 12.69 18.37
CA HIS A 137 9.64 11.81 19.52
C HIS A 137 11.14 11.78 19.90
N PRO A 138 11.77 12.93 20.21
CA PRO A 138 13.23 13.02 20.35
C PRO A 138 13.81 12.20 21.52
N ASP A 139 13.01 11.93 22.55
CA ASP A 139 13.42 11.13 23.72
C ASP A 139 13.18 9.62 23.53
N ASN A 140 12.57 9.22 22.41
CA ASN A 140 12.28 7.82 22.12
C ASN A 140 13.37 7.23 21.21
N LYS A 141 14.10 6.25 21.73
CA LYS A 141 15.21 5.58 21.02
C LYS A 141 14.80 4.77 19.79
N LEU A 142 13.51 4.63 19.54
CA LEU A 142 13.00 4.02 18.31
C LEU A 142 12.70 5.06 17.22
N TRP A 143 12.96 6.34 17.46
CA TRP A 143 12.72 7.42 16.52
C TRP A 143 14.01 8.20 16.25
N GLY A 144 14.22 8.53 14.98
CA GLY A 144 15.37 9.28 14.52
C GLY A 144 15.63 9.07 13.04
N ASP A 145 16.54 9.87 12.47
CA ASP A 145 16.87 9.84 11.04
C ASP A 145 15.64 9.98 10.11
N GLY A 146 14.59 10.65 10.60
CA GLY A 146 13.37 10.93 9.86
C GLY A 146 12.32 9.82 9.90
N TRP A 147 12.47 8.84 10.79
CA TRP A 147 11.60 7.65 10.88
C TRP A 147 11.45 7.14 12.31
N GLY A 148 10.33 6.48 12.60
CA GLY A 148 10.20 5.49 13.67
C GLY A 148 10.53 4.10 13.14
N TRP A 149 11.17 3.25 13.95
CA TRP A 149 11.72 1.96 13.53
C TRP A 149 11.41 0.89 14.59
N ALA A 150 10.76 -0.21 14.20
CA ALA A 150 10.48 -1.28 15.14
C ALA A 150 10.32 -2.64 14.48
N TRP A 151 10.87 -3.67 15.13
CA TRP A 151 10.60 -5.07 14.82
C TRP A 151 9.55 -5.65 15.77
N PHE A 152 8.67 -6.50 15.26
CA PHE A 152 7.66 -7.22 16.02
C PHE A 152 7.72 -8.70 15.66
N ASP A 153 7.86 -9.56 16.65
CA ASP A 153 7.77 -11.01 16.45
C ASP A 153 6.32 -11.41 16.10
N GLN A 154 6.15 -12.49 15.32
CA GLN A 154 4.85 -12.98 14.84
C GLN A 154 3.75 -13.02 15.93
N GLY A 155 4.11 -13.39 17.16
CA GLY A 155 3.18 -13.52 18.29
C GLY A 155 2.95 -12.23 19.10
N ALA A 156 3.63 -11.13 18.76
CA ALA A 156 3.62 -9.89 19.55
C ALA A 156 3.50 -8.63 18.65
N PRO A 157 2.48 -8.50 17.79
CA PRO A 157 2.37 -7.40 16.82
C PRO A 157 2.22 -6.01 17.46
N THR A 158 1.95 -5.93 18.76
CA THR A 158 1.79 -4.68 19.51
C THR A 158 2.92 -4.41 20.50
N LYS A 159 3.93 -5.28 20.56
CA LYS A 159 5.06 -5.15 21.50
C LYS A 159 6.36 -5.45 20.77
N THR A 160 7.12 -4.38 20.49
CA THR A 160 8.40 -4.49 19.80
C THR A 160 9.47 -5.11 20.70
N THR A 161 10.41 -5.83 20.09
CA THR A 161 11.65 -6.27 20.73
C THR A 161 12.83 -5.36 20.42
N SER A 162 12.65 -4.37 19.53
CA SER A 162 13.63 -3.31 19.28
C SER A 162 13.77 -2.41 20.51
N THR A 163 14.98 -1.97 20.78
CA THR A 163 15.34 -1.13 21.92
C THR A 163 15.99 0.19 21.49
N ASP A 164 16.75 0.18 20.40
CA ASP A 164 17.40 1.35 19.84
C ASP A 164 17.57 1.17 18.33
N TYR A 165 16.97 2.06 17.53
CA TYR A 165 17.00 1.92 16.08
C TYR A 165 18.42 1.98 15.50
N LYS A 166 19.35 2.68 16.17
CA LYS A 166 20.74 2.80 15.71
C LYS A 166 21.49 1.48 15.82
N VAL A 167 21.10 0.65 16.78
CA VAL A 167 21.70 -0.67 17.02
C VAL A 167 20.94 -1.73 16.22
N ASP A 168 19.62 -1.71 16.30
CA ASP A 168 18.77 -2.81 15.85
C ASP A 168 18.40 -2.72 14.36
N CYS A 169 18.46 -1.53 13.75
CA CYS A 169 17.88 -1.28 12.43
C CYS A 169 18.84 -0.57 11.46
N LEU A 170 19.49 0.51 11.90
CA LEU A 170 20.13 1.50 11.03
C LEU A 170 21.24 0.90 10.15
N THR A 171 22.07 0.01 10.69
CA THR A 171 23.19 -0.62 9.96
C THR A 171 22.74 -1.33 8.69
N CYS A 172 21.59 -2.00 8.70
CA CYS A 172 21.05 -2.69 7.52
C CYS A 172 20.48 -1.71 6.48
N HIS A 173 20.11 -0.51 6.91
CA HIS A 173 19.47 0.53 6.10
C HIS A 173 20.46 1.61 5.61
N GLU A 174 21.66 1.69 6.18
CA GLU A 174 22.68 2.66 5.80
C GLU A 174 23.06 2.63 4.31
N PRO A 175 23.17 1.47 3.63
CA PRO A 175 23.43 1.47 2.19
C PRO A 175 22.29 2.12 1.37
N ALA A 176 21.07 2.20 1.92
CA ALA A 176 19.92 2.85 1.30
C ALA A 176 19.72 4.31 1.76
N LYS A 177 20.69 4.92 2.46
CA LYS A 177 20.58 6.30 2.96
C LYS A 177 20.21 7.32 1.88
N ALA A 178 20.76 7.17 0.67
CA ALA A 178 20.49 8.07 -0.45
C ALA A 178 19.03 8.06 -0.91
N THR A 179 18.29 7.00 -0.62
CA THR A 179 16.87 6.81 -0.94
C THR A 179 16.02 6.83 0.33
N ASP A 180 16.37 7.73 1.25
CA ASP A 180 15.67 7.94 2.52
C ASP A 180 15.60 6.64 3.35
N TRP A 181 16.75 5.96 3.42
CA TRP A 181 16.96 4.72 4.17
C TRP A 181 16.11 3.54 3.71
N THR A 182 15.51 3.61 2.52
CA THR A 182 14.63 2.56 1.99
C THR A 182 15.16 2.05 0.66
N TYR A 183 15.34 0.73 0.51
CA TYR A 183 15.68 0.13 -0.78
C TYR A 183 14.47 0.21 -1.73
N VAL A 184 14.38 1.26 -2.53
CA VAL A 184 13.20 1.54 -3.37
C VAL A 184 13.19 0.78 -4.71
N ASP A 185 14.34 0.27 -5.15
CA ASP A 185 14.49 -0.36 -6.48
C ASP A 185 13.64 -1.61 -6.69
N GLY A 186 13.36 -2.34 -5.60
CA GLY A 186 12.50 -3.54 -5.60
C GLY A 186 11.01 -3.24 -5.52
N TYR A 187 10.61 -1.97 -5.53
CA TYR A 187 9.21 -1.56 -5.51
C TYR A 187 8.81 -0.99 -6.88
N PRO A 188 8.36 -1.84 -7.82
CA PRO A 188 7.99 -1.38 -9.17
C PRO A 188 6.88 -0.33 -9.13
N VAL A 189 6.00 -0.37 -8.13
CA VAL A 189 4.93 0.63 -7.97
C VAL A 189 5.45 2.03 -7.65
N LEU A 190 6.69 2.20 -7.22
CA LEU A 190 7.29 3.51 -6.95
C LEU A 190 7.95 4.13 -8.19
N LYS A 191 8.10 3.37 -9.26
CA LYS A 191 8.70 3.84 -10.52
C LYS A 191 7.68 4.72 -11.26
N LYS A 192 8.19 5.76 -11.94
CA LYS A 192 7.41 6.62 -12.83
C LYS A 192 7.12 5.91 -14.15
#